data_AF-A0A2N2AMN0-F1
#
_entry.id   AF-A0A2N2AMN0-F1
#
_cell.length_a   1.000
_cell.length_b   1.000
_cell.length_c   1.000
_cell.angle_alpha   90.00
_cell.angle_beta   90.00
_cell.angle_gamma   90.00
#
_symmetry.space_group_name_H-M   'P 1'
#
loop_
_entity.id
_entity.type
_entity.pdbx_description
1 polymer ?
#
loop_
_entity_poly.entity_id
_entity_poly.type
_entity_poly.pdbx_seq_one_letter_code
_entity_poly.pdbx_strand_id
1 'polypeptide(L)'
;MTPKIVIEESANGLVDFFIPDDRPVCGADVNFFREHFNLTVDEARIILGIPTTEWYVMMNQPDMPIPNASVALLLRYFAACPEDIPTIPKADITGVAEALEGVAQRAWGLLLGREAASGHRWVTKSPDLGPSTRRLAYYLVKKLTKSPAGGLRWWRRHVVDMEASARGIEDLLGRGSWSGACEVASSQKKQRAIKKRVTGKKRS
;
A
#
# COMPACT_ATOMS: atom_id res chain seq x y z
N MET A 1 -1.20 0.06 47.73
CA MET A 1 0.08 -0.04 47.02
C MET A 1 -0.22 -0.14 45.53
N THR A 2 -0.12 0.98 44.82
CA THR A 2 -0.24 1.03 43.36
C THR A 2 1.14 0.74 42.77
N PRO A 3 1.29 -0.19 41.81
CA PRO A 3 2.59 -0.47 41.23
C PRO A 3 3.02 0.74 40.39
N LYS A 4 4.19 1.30 40.71
CA LYS A 4 4.88 2.28 39.87
C LYS A 4 5.43 1.52 38.66
N ILE A 5 4.87 1.77 37.49
CA ILE A 5 5.48 1.35 36.22
C ILE A 5 6.69 2.28 36.04
N VAL A 6 7.89 1.71 36.15
CA VAL A 6 9.15 2.40 35.86
C VAL A 6 9.35 2.29 34.35
N ILE A 7 9.28 3.41 33.65
CA ILE A 7 9.65 3.49 32.23
C ILE A 7 11.15 3.77 32.20
N GLU A 8 11.94 2.84 31.69
CA GLU A 8 13.38 3.02 31.48
C GLU A 8 13.62 4.03 30.35
N GLU A 9 14.56 4.96 30.56
CA GLU A 9 14.99 5.94 29.56
C GLU A 9 15.67 5.24 28.36
N SER A 10 15.15 5.48 27.15
CA SER A 10 15.74 4.97 25.91
C SER A 10 17.05 5.69 25.57
N ALA A 11 18.13 4.93 25.50
CA ALA A 11 19.51 5.42 25.42
C ALA A 11 19.97 5.92 24.02
N ASN A 12 19.06 6.24 23.11
CA ASN A 12 19.42 6.69 21.76
C ASN A 12 18.61 7.93 21.42
N GLY A 13 19.27 9.06 21.11
CA GLY A 13 18.70 10.40 20.91
C GLY A 13 17.72 10.59 19.73
N LEU A 14 16.78 9.67 19.55
CA LEU A 14 15.53 9.82 18.84
C LEU A 14 14.49 10.25 19.88
N VAL A 15 13.70 11.27 19.56
CA VAL A 15 12.65 11.76 20.46
C VAL A 15 11.61 10.66 20.62
N ASP A 16 11.60 9.93 21.73
CA ASP A 16 10.64 8.84 21.96
C ASP A 16 9.19 9.31 21.71
N PHE A 17 8.38 8.43 21.12
CA PHE A 17 6.95 8.73 20.92
C PHE A 17 6.26 8.83 22.29
N PHE A 18 6.00 10.06 22.73
CA PHE A 18 5.41 10.36 24.02
C PHE A 18 4.11 11.16 23.89
N ILE A 19 3.15 10.88 24.78
CA ILE A 19 1.89 11.61 24.92
C ILE A 19 1.80 12.11 26.37
N PRO A 20 1.65 13.44 26.60
CA PRO A 20 1.50 14.00 27.93
C PRO A 20 0.40 13.31 28.77
N ASP A 21 0.69 13.13 30.06
CA ASP A 21 -0.19 12.48 31.04
C ASP A 21 -1.17 13.46 31.70
N ASP A 22 -0.87 14.76 31.64
CA ASP A 22 -1.65 15.86 32.22
C ASP A 22 -2.84 16.33 31.37
N ARG A 23 -3.04 15.74 30.18
CA ARG A 23 -4.15 16.07 29.28
C ARG A 23 -4.71 14.85 28.54
N PRO A 24 -5.94 14.94 28.00
CA PRO A 24 -6.45 13.95 27.04
C PRO A 24 -5.59 13.86 25.78
N VAL A 25 -5.65 12.71 25.10
CA VAL A 25 -5.06 12.54 23.76
C VAL A 25 -5.84 13.38 22.76
N CYS A 26 -5.15 14.13 21.91
CA CYS A 26 -5.74 15.03 20.92
C CYS A 26 -5.34 14.67 19.48
N GLY A 27 -5.95 15.35 18.51
CA GLY A 27 -5.66 15.14 17.08
C GLY A 27 -4.19 15.39 16.72
N ALA A 28 -3.51 16.31 17.41
CA ALA A 28 -2.08 16.55 17.21
C ALA A 28 -1.23 15.32 17.55
N ASP A 29 -1.59 14.55 18.58
CA ASP A 29 -0.89 13.32 18.96
C ASP A 29 -1.03 12.24 17.89
N VAL A 30 -2.17 12.19 17.19
CA VAL A 30 -2.40 11.27 16.06
C VAL A 30 -1.47 11.61 14.90
N ASN A 31 -1.30 12.90 14.59
CA ASN A 31 -0.39 13.31 13.53
C ASN A 31 1.08 13.09 13.94
N PHE A 32 1.42 13.35 15.21
CA PHE A 32 2.74 13.06 15.74
C PHE A 32 3.07 11.56 15.67
N PHE A 33 2.14 10.68 16.05
CA PHE A 33 2.26 9.22 15.86
C PHE A 33 2.58 8.86 14.41
N ARG A 34 1.82 9.41 13.45
CA ARG A 34 2.03 9.16 12.02
C ARG A 34 3.45 9.57 11.58
N GLU A 35 3.88 10.77 11.95
CA GLU A 35 5.16 11.33 11.53
C GLU A 35 6.34 10.61 12.19
N HIS A 36 6.24 10.38 13.49
CA HIS A 36 7.26 9.69 14.28
C HIS A 36 7.55 8.30 13.72
N PHE A 37 6.52 7.53 13.35
CA PHE A 37 6.67 6.18 12.77
C PHE A 37 6.76 6.17 11.23
N ASN A 38 6.89 7.33 10.59
CA ASN A 38 6.97 7.49 9.13
C ASN A 38 5.87 6.72 8.38
N LEU A 39 4.64 6.87 8.88
CA LEU A 39 3.45 6.25 8.33
C LEU A 39 2.79 7.18 7.31
N THR A 40 2.21 6.58 6.27
CA THR A 40 1.22 7.30 5.46
C THR A 40 -0.08 7.50 6.26
N VAL A 41 -0.91 8.44 5.83
CA VAL A 41 -2.24 8.67 6.44
C VAL A 41 -3.07 7.38 6.45
N ASP A 42 -3.06 6.63 5.36
CA ASP A 42 -3.83 5.37 5.28
C ASP A 42 -3.27 4.28 6.20
N GLU A 43 -1.95 4.21 6.37
CA GLU A 43 -1.31 3.28 7.29
C GLU A 43 -1.67 3.58 8.73
N ALA A 44 -1.53 4.84 9.16
CA ALA A 44 -1.94 5.27 10.50
C ALA A 44 -3.43 4.97 10.75
N ARG A 45 -4.29 5.24 9.77
CA ARG A 45 -5.73 4.94 9.87
C ARG A 45 -6.03 3.45 9.98
N ILE A 46 -5.32 2.60 9.23
CA ILE A 46 -5.46 1.15 9.32
C ILE A 46 -5.02 0.65 10.70
N ILE A 47 -3.87 1.13 11.19
CA ILE A 47 -3.32 0.76 12.51
C ILE A 47 -4.27 1.17 13.63
N LEU A 48 -4.81 2.39 13.56
CA LEU A 48 -5.73 2.93 14.56
C LEU A 48 -7.19 2.45 14.38
N GLY A 49 -7.50 1.74 13.29
CA GLY A 49 -8.83 1.21 13.01
C GLY A 49 -9.89 2.27 12.71
N ILE A 50 -9.52 3.40 12.12
CA ILE A 50 -10.41 4.56 11.93
C ILE A 50 -10.75 4.86 10.46
N PRO A 51 -12.00 5.30 10.18
CA PRO A 51 -12.41 5.73 8.85
C PRO A 51 -11.79 7.07 8.45
N THR A 52 -11.89 7.41 7.16
CA THR A 52 -11.34 8.67 6.61
C THR A 52 -11.97 9.89 7.26
N THR A 53 -13.27 9.83 7.54
CA THR A 53 -14.03 10.93 8.13
C THR A 53 -13.51 11.28 9.53
N GLU A 54 -13.23 10.28 10.35
CA GLU A 54 -12.70 10.46 11.71
C GLU A 54 -11.29 11.04 11.69
N TRP A 55 -10.44 10.61 10.74
CA TRP A 55 -9.13 11.23 10.51
C TRP A 55 -9.25 12.74 10.27
N TYR A 56 -10.11 13.17 9.34
CA TYR A 56 -10.28 14.59 9.04
C TYR A 56 -10.87 15.39 10.20
N VAL A 57 -11.77 14.81 10.99
CA VAL A 57 -12.28 15.46 12.21
C VAL A 57 -11.13 15.79 13.16
N MET A 58 -10.23 14.84 13.40
CA MET A 58 -9.07 15.04 14.27
C MET A 58 -8.06 16.04 13.69
N MET A 59 -7.81 16.02 12.38
CA MET A 59 -6.89 16.97 11.74
C MET A 59 -7.42 18.40 11.69
N ASN A 60 -8.75 18.57 11.62
CA ASN A 60 -9.38 19.90 11.63
C ASN A 60 -9.49 20.48 13.05
N GLN A 61 -9.37 19.65 14.08
CA GLN A 61 -9.45 20.04 15.49
C GLN A 61 -8.28 19.42 16.28
N PRO A 62 -7.02 19.76 15.93
CA PRO A 62 -5.85 19.05 16.44
C PRO A 62 -5.66 19.19 17.96
N ASP A 63 -6.11 20.30 18.54
CA ASP A 63 -5.97 20.58 19.97
C ASP A 63 -7.12 20.01 20.82
N MET A 64 -8.18 19.49 20.18
CA MET A 64 -9.34 18.93 20.88
C MET A 64 -9.11 17.45 21.23
N PRO A 65 -9.66 16.98 22.37
CA PRO A 65 -9.64 15.55 22.71
C PRO A 65 -10.22 14.70 21.58
N ILE A 66 -9.57 13.56 21.30
CA ILE A 66 -10.09 12.60 20.32
C ILE A 66 -11.47 12.11 20.77
N PRO A 67 -12.53 12.22 19.94
CA PRO A 67 -13.88 11.83 20.35
C PRO A 67 -14.01 10.34 20.69
N ASN A 68 -13.25 9.48 20.00
CA ASN A 68 -13.25 8.04 20.21
C ASN A 68 -12.20 7.64 21.24
N ALA A 69 -12.65 7.35 22.46
CA ALA A 69 -11.78 6.96 23.57
C ALA A 69 -10.93 5.71 23.28
N SER A 70 -11.39 4.79 22.42
CA SER A 70 -10.61 3.59 22.06
C SER A 70 -9.34 3.96 21.31
N VAL A 71 -9.40 4.97 20.43
CA VAL A 71 -8.23 5.46 19.67
C VAL A 71 -7.25 6.15 20.61
N ALA A 72 -7.75 6.95 21.55
CA ALA A 72 -6.91 7.58 22.58
C ALA A 72 -6.19 6.54 23.45
N LEU A 73 -6.89 5.50 23.91
CA LEU A 73 -6.30 4.42 24.69
C LEU A 73 -5.26 3.63 23.88
N LEU A 74 -5.54 3.35 22.61
CA LEU A 74 -4.60 2.66 21.72
C LEU A 74 -3.32 3.48 21.47
N LEU A 75 -3.43 4.80 21.29
CA LEU A 75 -2.26 5.67 21.17
C LEU A 75 -1.42 5.70 22.45
N ARG A 76 -2.06 5.74 23.63
CA ARG A 76 -1.33 5.61 24.91
C ARG A 76 -0.65 4.25 25.04
N TYR A 77 -1.30 3.18 24.58
CA TYR A 77 -0.69 1.85 24.53
C TYR A 77 0.55 1.85 23.65
N PHE A 78 0.48 2.37 22.42
CA PHE A 78 1.64 2.44 21.53
C PHE A 78 2.75 3.38 22.00
N ALA A 79 2.43 4.40 22.80
CA ALA A 79 3.44 5.22 23.48
C ALA A 79 4.19 4.42 24.56
N ALA A 80 3.51 3.50 25.24
CA ALA A 80 4.12 2.63 26.25
C ALA A 80 4.80 1.38 25.67
N CYS A 81 4.29 0.85 24.55
CA CYS A 81 4.74 -0.38 23.88
C CYS A 81 4.92 -0.13 22.37
N PRO A 82 5.90 0.67 21.94
CA PRO A 82 6.10 1.00 20.52
C PRO A 82 6.43 -0.21 19.64
N GLU A 83 7.00 -1.27 20.22
CA GLU A 83 7.30 -2.54 19.55
C GLU A 83 6.06 -3.30 19.08
N ASP A 84 4.90 -3.03 19.69
CA ASP A 84 3.63 -3.67 19.35
C ASP A 84 2.89 -2.98 18.20
N ILE A 85 3.43 -1.86 17.68
CA ILE A 85 2.85 -1.17 16.53
C ILE A 85 2.89 -2.11 15.32
N PRO A 86 1.73 -2.40 14.69
CA PRO A 86 1.68 -3.30 13.56
C PRO A 86 2.57 -2.81 12.41
N THR A 87 3.55 -3.62 12.04
CA THR A 87 4.38 -3.34 10.87
C THR A 87 3.56 -3.63 9.61
N ILE A 88 3.32 -2.61 8.80
CA ILE A 88 2.71 -2.78 7.49
C ILE A 88 3.79 -3.23 6.51
N PRO A 89 3.71 -4.47 5.96
CA PRO A 89 4.80 -5.02 5.18
C PRO A 89 5.05 -4.19 3.91
N LYS A 90 6.30 -3.78 3.73
CA LYS A 90 6.77 -3.00 2.57
C LYS A 90 8.12 -3.56 2.08
N ALA A 91 8.35 -3.54 0.78
CA ALA A 91 9.67 -3.74 0.21
C ALA A 91 10.15 -2.43 -0.40
N ASP A 92 11.43 -2.13 -0.26
CA ASP A 92 12.07 -1.06 -1.01
C ASP A 92 12.54 -1.56 -2.38
N ILE A 93 13.09 -0.66 -3.20
CA ILE A 93 13.60 -1.05 -4.52
C ILE A 93 14.81 -1.99 -4.40
N THR A 94 15.59 -1.90 -3.32
CA THR A 94 16.80 -2.72 -3.13
C THR A 94 16.43 -4.19 -3.00
N GLY A 95 15.47 -4.51 -2.12
CA GLY A 95 14.98 -5.89 -1.98
C GLY A 95 14.30 -6.40 -3.26
N VAL A 96 13.68 -5.52 -4.04
CA VAL A 96 13.15 -5.88 -5.38
C VAL A 96 14.27 -6.20 -6.36
N ALA A 97 15.34 -5.39 -6.39
CA ALA A 97 16.47 -5.56 -7.28
C ALA A 97 17.21 -6.87 -7.01
N GLU A 98 17.44 -7.18 -5.73
CA GLU A 98 18.03 -8.45 -5.29
C GLU A 98 17.14 -9.64 -5.69
N ALA A 99 15.84 -9.56 -5.41
CA ALA A 99 14.91 -10.65 -5.72
C ALA A 99 14.74 -10.89 -7.23
N LEU A 100 14.89 -9.85 -8.05
CA LEU A 100 14.75 -9.88 -9.50
C LEU A 100 16.11 -9.86 -10.24
N GLU A 101 17.18 -10.30 -9.58
CA GLU A 101 18.49 -10.42 -10.23
C GLU A 101 18.39 -11.24 -11.53
N GLY A 102 19.02 -10.75 -12.60
CA GLY A 102 18.96 -11.35 -13.94
C GLY A 102 17.67 -11.06 -14.73
N VAL A 103 16.66 -10.41 -14.13
CA VAL A 103 15.47 -9.94 -14.84
C VAL A 103 15.71 -8.52 -15.35
N ALA A 104 15.42 -8.28 -16.64
CA ALA A 104 15.59 -6.95 -17.23
C ALA A 104 14.77 -5.88 -16.48
N GLN A 105 15.40 -4.75 -16.13
CA GLN A 105 14.78 -3.66 -15.34
C GLN A 105 13.44 -3.16 -15.90
N ARG A 106 13.29 -3.14 -17.23
CA ARG A 106 12.03 -2.78 -17.90
C ARG A 106 10.85 -3.67 -17.49
N ALA A 107 11.12 -4.93 -17.14
CA ALA A 107 10.09 -5.87 -16.69
C ALA A 107 9.69 -5.63 -15.23
N TRP A 108 10.54 -5.02 -14.41
CA TRP A 108 10.25 -4.79 -12.99
C TRP A 108 9.00 -3.94 -12.80
N GLY A 109 8.88 -2.85 -13.59
CA GLY A 109 7.68 -2.02 -13.58
C GLY A 109 6.43 -2.85 -13.88
N LEU A 110 6.48 -3.66 -14.94
CA LEU A 110 5.34 -4.46 -15.40
C LEU A 110 4.94 -5.52 -14.37
N LEU A 111 5.91 -6.22 -13.78
CA LEU A 111 5.69 -7.21 -12.71
C LEU A 111 5.04 -6.61 -11.45
N LEU A 112 5.15 -5.29 -11.28
CA LEU A 112 4.60 -4.52 -10.17
C LEU A 112 3.42 -3.61 -10.58
N GLY A 113 2.79 -3.87 -11.73
CA GLY A 113 1.59 -3.13 -12.17
C GLY A 113 1.86 -1.69 -12.61
N ARG A 114 3.10 -1.38 -13.00
CA ARG A 114 3.55 -0.06 -13.48
C ARG A 114 4.06 -0.16 -14.92
N GLU A 115 4.17 0.99 -15.58
CA GLU A 115 4.76 1.07 -16.91
C GLU A 115 6.24 0.68 -16.90
N ALA A 116 6.75 0.09 -17.99
CA ALA A 116 8.12 -0.40 -18.10
C ALA A 116 9.18 0.67 -17.76
N ALA A 117 8.92 1.92 -18.13
CA ALA A 117 9.79 3.06 -17.81
C ALA A 117 9.97 3.30 -16.29
N SER A 118 9.03 2.86 -15.45
CA SER A 118 9.10 3.01 -14.00
C SER A 118 10.21 2.13 -13.41
N GLY A 119 10.33 0.89 -13.88
CA GLY A 119 11.37 -0.04 -13.41
C GLY A 119 12.78 0.50 -13.62
N HIS A 120 13.04 1.07 -14.80
CA HIS A 120 14.32 1.72 -15.08
C HIS A 120 14.56 2.98 -14.22
N ARG A 121 13.53 3.81 -14.01
CA ARG A 121 13.63 5.02 -13.17
C ARG A 121 13.94 4.71 -11.72
N TRP A 122 13.40 3.62 -11.18
CA TRP A 122 13.66 3.23 -9.80
C TRP A 122 15.13 2.94 -9.51
N VAL A 123 15.85 2.44 -10.52
CA VAL A 123 17.29 2.16 -10.40
C VAL A 123 18.14 3.40 -10.71
N THR A 124 17.72 4.23 -11.66
CA THR A 124 18.60 5.26 -12.24
C THR A 124 18.36 6.69 -11.76
N LYS A 125 17.16 7.00 -11.22
CA LYS A 125 16.76 8.39 -10.94
C LYS A 125 16.13 8.58 -9.58
N SER A 126 15.15 7.75 -9.23
CA SER A 126 14.42 7.89 -7.96
C SER A 126 13.87 6.55 -7.52
N PRO A 127 14.37 5.98 -6.40
CA PRO A 127 13.96 4.67 -5.89
C PRO A 127 12.59 4.66 -5.21
N ASP A 128 11.65 5.51 -5.63
CA ASP A 128 10.36 5.62 -4.97
C ASP A 128 9.28 4.70 -5.57
N LEU A 129 8.95 3.67 -4.80
CA LEU A 129 7.77 2.85 -4.98
C LEU A 129 6.59 3.52 -4.27
N GLY A 130 5.56 3.91 -5.04
CA GLY A 130 4.30 4.37 -4.47
C GLY A 130 3.65 3.31 -3.56
N PRO A 131 2.75 3.69 -2.63
CA PRO A 131 2.32 2.81 -1.53
C PRO A 131 1.80 1.44 -1.96
N SER A 132 0.88 1.38 -2.93
CA SER A 132 0.33 0.12 -3.43
C SER A 132 1.38 -0.74 -4.14
N THR A 133 2.27 -0.12 -4.90
CA THR A 133 3.39 -0.80 -5.57
C THR A 133 4.37 -1.36 -4.55
N ARG A 134 4.64 -0.62 -3.48
CA ARG A 134 5.53 -1.02 -2.38
C ARG A 134 5.01 -2.26 -1.63
N ARG A 135 3.69 -2.31 -1.39
CA ARG A 135 3.02 -3.48 -0.81
C ARG A 135 3.03 -4.67 -1.75
N LEU A 136 2.74 -4.46 -3.04
CA LEU A 136 2.82 -5.53 -4.03
C LEU A 136 4.24 -6.10 -4.14
N ALA A 137 5.25 -5.22 -4.12
CA ALA A 137 6.66 -5.56 -4.13
C ALA A 137 7.04 -6.44 -2.96
N TYR A 138 6.54 -6.16 -1.75
CA TYR A 138 6.76 -7.04 -0.59
C TYR A 138 6.34 -8.49 -0.88
N TYR A 139 5.14 -8.70 -1.46
CA TYR A 139 4.67 -10.05 -1.76
C TYR A 139 5.43 -10.72 -2.90
N LEU A 140 5.87 -9.94 -3.90
CA LEU A 140 6.75 -10.44 -4.95
C LEU A 140 8.07 -10.93 -4.35
N VAL A 141 8.77 -10.08 -3.61
CA VAL A 141 10.05 -10.41 -2.94
C VAL A 141 9.88 -11.63 -2.04
N LYS A 142 8.83 -11.66 -1.22
CA LYS A 142 8.50 -12.81 -0.36
C LYS A 142 8.28 -14.10 -1.15
N LYS A 143 7.65 -14.02 -2.31
CA LYS A 143 7.43 -15.18 -3.20
C LYS A 143 8.74 -15.67 -3.80
N LEU A 144 9.58 -14.75 -4.27
CA LEU A 144 10.87 -15.04 -4.91
C LEU A 144 11.90 -15.58 -3.92
N THR A 145 11.94 -15.05 -2.69
CA THR A 145 12.82 -15.53 -1.62
C THR A 145 12.58 -17.01 -1.31
N LYS A 146 11.33 -17.48 -1.38
CA LYS A 146 10.99 -18.89 -1.14
C LYS A 146 11.36 -19.81 -2.31
N SER A 147 11.35 -19.29 -3.53
CA SER A 147 11.67 -20.03 -4.75
C SER A 147 11.94 -19.03 -5.87
N PRO A 148 13.19 -18.72 -6.23
CA PRO A 148 13.46 -17.64 -7.18
C PRO A 148 12.85 -17.92 -8.57
N ALA A 149 13.28 -18.99 -9.23
CA ALA A 149 12.78 -19.32 -10.56
C ALA A 149 11.32 -19.80 -10.56
N GLY A 150 10.93 -20.61 -9.58
CA GLY A 150 9.55 -21.11 -9.46
C GLY A 150 8.56 -20.02 -9.07
N GLY A 151 8.95 -19.16 -8.13
CA GLY A 151 8.20 -17.99 -7.68
C GLY A 151 7.99 -16.98 -8.78
N LEU A 152 9.00 -16.68 -9.60
CA LEU A 152 8.86 -15.75 -10.71
C LEU A 152 7.90 -16.30 -11.78
N ARG A 153 8.05 -17.57 -12.16
CA ARG A 153 7.12 -18.22 -13.10
C ARG A 153 5.69 -18.23 -12.56
N TRP A 154 5.51 -18.55 -11.28
CA TRP A 154 4.20 -18.53 -10.64
C TRP A 154 3.60 -17.12 -10.62
N TRP A 155 4.39 -16.12 -10.22
CA TRP A 155 3.96 -14.73 -10.15
C TRP A 155 3.52 -14.22 -11.52
N ARG A 156 4.36 -14.45 -12.53
CA ARG A 156 4.05 -14.08 -13.91
C ARG A 156 2.72 -14.70 -14.35
N ARG A 157 2.56 -16.03 -14.19
CA ARG A 157 1.37 -16.74 -14.66
C ARG A 157 0.09 -16.36 -13.90
N HIS A 158 0.16 -16.32 -12.57
CA HIS A 158 -1.04 -16.26 -11.71
C HIS A 158 -1.39 -14.84 -11.25
N VAL A 159 -0.51 -13.87 -11.43
CA VAL A 159 -0.76 -12.48 -11.04
C VAL A 159 -0.73 -11.59 -12.28
N VAL A 160 0.38 -11.61 -13.03
CA VAL A 160 0.61 -10.63 -14.10
C VAL A 160 -0.15 -11.00 -15.38
N ASP A 161 0.07 -12.18 -15.92
CA ASP A 161 -0.54 -12.64 -17.18
C ASP A 161 -2.05 -12.84 -17.02
N MET A 162 -2.50 -13.31 -15.85
CA MET A 162 -3.92 -13.42 -15.51
C MET A 162 -4.63 -12.06 -15.57
N GLU A 163 -4.06 -11.03 -14.94
CA GLU A 163 -4.63 -9.68 -14.95
C GLU A 163 -4.50 -9.03 -16.35
N ALA A 164 -3.37 -9.22 -17.03
CA ALA A 164 -3.16 -8.75 -18.39
C ALA A 164 -4.20 -9.33 -19.36
N SER A 165 -4.44 -10.64 -19.28
CA SER A 165 -5.45 -11.33 -20.09
C SER A 165 -6.87 -10.83 -19.80
N ALA A 166 -7.22 -10.62 -18.53
CA ALA A 166 -8.50 -10.03 -18.13
C ALA A 166 -8.69 -8.60 -18.68
N ARG A 167 -7.58 -7.91 -18.93
CA ARG A 167 -7.49 -6.58 -19.55
C ARG A 167 -7.39 -6.63 -21.09
N GLY A 168 -7.43 -7.80 -21.71
CA GLY A 168 -7.28 -7.96 -23.17
C GLY A 168 -5.85 -7.70 -23.66
N ILE A 169 -4.84 -7.90 -22.82
CA ILE A 169 -3.43 -7.81 -23.16
C ILE A 169 -2.84 -9.22 -23.21
N GLU A 170 -2.52 -9.70 -24.41
CA GLU A 170 -1.99 -11.06 -24.62
C GLU A 170 -0.51 -11.21 -24.25
N ASP A 171 0.31 -10.20 -24.59
CA ASP A 171 1.75 -10.18 -24.24
C ASP A 171 2.14 -8.83 -23.62
N LEU A 172 2.00 -8.74 -22.30
CA LEU A 172 2.36 -7.54 -21.55
C LEU A 172 3.86 -7.22 -21.62
N LEU A 173 4.72 -8.24 -21.51
CA LEU A 173 6.17 -8.03 -21.45
C LEU A 173 6.74 -7.64 -22.81
N GLY A 174 6.20 -8.18 -23.90
CA GLY A 174 6.51 -7.74 -25.26
C GLY A 174 5.98 -6.33 -25.54
N ARG A 175 4.76 -6.02 -25.10
CA ARG A 175 4.14 -4.69 -25.28
C ARG A 175 4.80 -3.59 -24.47
N GLY A 176 5.21 -3.88 -23.24
CA GLY A 176 5.86 -2.91 -22.35
C GLY A 176 4.91 -1.92 -21.65
N SER A 177 3.58 -2.09 -21.73
CA SER A 177 2.61 -1.15 -21.17
C SER A 177 1.30 -1.79 -20.72
N TRP A 178 0.75 -1.28 -19.61
CA TRP A 178 -0.58 -1.63 -19.10
C TRP A 178 -1.71 -0.79 -19.73
N SER A 179 -1.36 0.25 -20.50
CA SER A 179 -2.31 1.12 -21.20
C SER A 179 -3.03 0.40 -22.34
N GLY A 180 -4.27 0.79 -22.67
CA GLY A 180 -5.08 0.17 -23.74
C GLY A 180 -5.95 -1.03 -23.31
N ALA A 181 -5.97 -1.34 -22.01
CA ALA A 181 -6.71 -2.44 -21.38
C ALA A 181 -8.26 -2.33 -21.42
N CYS A 182 -8.83 -1.15 -21.72
CA CYS A 182 -10.25 -0.87 -21.49
C CYS A 182 -11.09 -0.71 -22.78
N GLU A 183 -10.47 -0.74 -23.96
CA GLU A 183 -11.21 -0.61 -25.23
C GLU A 183 -11.99 -1.88 -25.59
N VAL A 184 -11.54 -3.05 -25.17
CA VAL A 184 -12.17 -4.33 -25.51
C VAL A 184 -13.48 -4.53 -24.74
N ALA A 185 -13.49 -4.22 -23.44
CA ALA A 185 -14.69 -4.35 -22.60
C ALA A 185 -15.79 -3.34 -22.98
N SER A 186 -15.41 -2.10 -23.33
CA SER A 186 -16.34 -1.08 -23.79
C SER A 186 -16.91 -1.41 -25.18
N SER A 187 -16.08 -1.94 -26.09
CA SER A 187 -16.51 -2.36 -27.43
C SER A 187 -17.46 -3.56 -27.41
N GLN A 188 -17.21 -4.57 -26.56
CA GLN A 188 -18.12 -5.72 -26.40
C GLN A 188 -19.46 -5.31 -25.77
N LYS A 189 -19.47 -4.37 -24.82
CA LYS A 189 -20.71 -3.83 -24.21
C LYS A 189 -21.52 -3.03 -25.26
N LYS A 190 -20.84 -2.25 -26.11
CA LYS A 190 -21.44 -1.49 -27.22
C LYS A 190 -22.04 -2.41 -28.29
N GLN A 191 -21.33 -3.47 -28.68
CA GLN A 191 -21.82 -4.46 -29.65
C GLN A 191 -23.01 -5.27 -29.13
N ARG A 192 -23.03 -5.64 -27.84
CA ARG A 192 -24.18 -6.30 -27.19
C ARG A 192 -25.42 -5.39 -27.14
N ALA A 193 -25.23 -4.09 -26.89
CA ALA A 193 -26.33 -3.12 -26.90
C ALA A 193 -26.91 -2.91 -28.31
N ILE A 194 -26.06 -2.86 -29.34
CA ILE A 194 -26.48 -2.74 -30.75
C ILE A 194 -27.26 -3.98 -31.21
N LYS A 195 -26.76 -5.20 -30.91
CA LYS A 195 -27.47 -6.45 -31.25
C LYS A 195 -28.87 -6.54 -30.62
N LYS A 196 -29.04 -6.17 -29.34
CA LYS A 196 -30.35 -6.14 -28.67
C LYS A 196 -31.34 -5.18 -29.35
N ARG A 197 -30.85 -4.04 -29.85
CA ARG A 197 -31.68 -3.02 -30.52
C ARG A 197 -32.14 -3.46 -31.91
N VAL A 198 -31.31 -4.23 -32.63
CA VAL A 198 -31.64 -4.77 -33.95
C VAL A 198 -32.61 -5.96 -33.84
N THR A 199 -32.46 -6.82 -32.83
CA THR A 199 -33.38 -7.95 -32.61
C THR A 199 -34.74 -7.55 -32.04
N GLY A 200 -34.81 -6.44 -31.29
CA GLY A 200 -36.07 -5.89 -30.76
C GLY A 200 -36.92 -5.16 -31.80
N LYS A 201 -36.35 -4.74 -32.93
CA LYS A 201 -37.05 -3.97 -33.98
C LYS A 201 -37.65 -4.84 -35.11
N LYS A 202 -37.42 -6.17 -35.08
CA LYS A 202 -37.98 -7.14 -36.03
C LYS A 202 -39.26 -7.84 -35.53
N ARG A 203 -39.81 -7.40 -34.40
CA ARG A 203 -41.10 -7.86 -33.86
C ARG A 203 -42.00 -6.65 -33.58
N SER A 204 -42.47 -6.01 -34.65
CA SER A 204 -43.68 -5.19 -34.65
C SER A 204 -44.34 -5.34 -36.00
#